data_AF-A0A6T7XMS5-F1
#
_entry.id   AF-A0A6T7XMS5-F1
#
_cell.length_a   1.000
_cell.length_b   1.000
_cell.length_c   1.000
_cell.angle_alpha   90.00
_cell.angle_beta   90.00
_cell.angle_gamma   90.00
#
_symmetry.space_group_name_H-M   'P 1'
#
loop_
_entity.id
_entity.type
_entity.pdbx_description
1 polymer ?
#
loop_
_entity_poly.entity_id
_entity_poly.type
_entity_poly.pdbx_seq_one_letter_code
_entity_poly.pdbx_strand_id
1 'polypeptide(L)'
;PAVAEVAPAASGSPRTMAQMFEFLRRMQRGQLRTAAERHHGLGIDVYSQVTSPLRRYGDLVNHQQLRAWLDGRPTLSQEQVEALVAGADERTGAAKSAE
;
A
#
# COMPACT_ATOMS: atom_id res chain seq x y z
N PRO A 1 8.18 16.83 7.14
CA PRO A 1 7.02 16.69 8.06
C PRO A 1 5.76 17.30 7.42
N ALA A 2 4.90 16.44 6.87
CA ALA A 2 3.54 16.82 6.47
C ALA A 2 2.62 15.84 7.19
N VAL A 3 1.98 16.32 8.25
CA VAL A 3 0.96 15.58 9.01
C VAL A 3 -0.18 15.33 8.02
N ALA A 4 -0.39 14.07 7.68
CA ALA A 4 -1.44 13.62 6.77
C ALA A 4 -2.79 13.72 7.48
N GLU A 5 -3.34 14.92 7.55
CA GLU A 5 -4.74 15.14 7.85
C GLU A 5 -5.40 15.64 6.56
N VAL A 6 -6.30 14.82 6.01
CA VAL A 6 -7.67 15.16 5.57
C VAL A 6 -8.19 13.90 4.87
N ALA A 7 -8.68 12.94 5.65
CA ALA A 7 -9.86 12.23 5.20
C ALA A 7 -10.99 13.27 5.25
N PRO A 8 -11.71 13.57 4.15
CA PRO A 8 -12.80 14.50 4.25
C PRO A 8 -13.82 13.90 5.24
N ALA A 9 -14.08 14.63 6.32
CA ALA A 9 -15.23 14.40 7.17
C ALA A 9 -16.49 14.66 6.32
N ALA A 10 -16.87 13.68 5.51
CA ALA A 10 -18.13 13.68 4.82
C ALA A 10 -19.16 13.13 5.80
N SER A 11 -20.01 14.04 6.26
CA SER A 11 -21.22 13.76 7.02
C SER A 11 -22.12 12.79 6.24
N GLY A 12 -22.03 11.50 6.58
CA GLY A 12 -22.93 10.45 6.09
C GLY A 12 -22.40 9.67 4.89
N SER A 13 -22.64 8.35 4.90
CA SER A 13 -22.33 7.46 3.78
C SER A 13 -23.04 7.94 2.49
N PRO A 14 -22.35 7.99 1.34
CA PRO A 14 -22.94 8.39 0.07
C PRO A 14 -24.16 7.52 -0.25
N ARG A 15 -25.29 8.15 -0.60
CA ARG A 15 -26.58 7.45 -0.84
C ARG A 15 -26.96 7.37 -2.32
N THR A 16 -26.36 8.19 -3.18
CA THR A 16 -26.59 8.18 -4.63
C THR A 16 -25.31 7.86 -5.40
N MET A 17 -25.44 7.47 -6.67
CA MET A 17 -24.28 7.18 -7.53
C MET A 17 -23.42 8.42 -7.78
N ALA A 18 -24.02 9.60 -7.91
CA ALA A 18 -23.29 10.85 -8.05
C ALA A 18 -22.44 11.15 -6.79
N GLN A 19 -23.01 10.96 -5.60
CA GLN A 19 -22.29 11.11 -4.33
C GLN A 19 -21.18 10.07 -4.16
N MET A 20 -21.42 8.82 -4.57
CA MET A 20 -20.40 7.77 -4.56
C MET A 20 -19.23 8.11 -5.48
N PHE A 21 -19.54 8.60 -6.68
CA PHE A 21 -18.52 9.02 -7.65
C PHE A 21 -17.67 10.18 -7.13
N GLU A 22 -18.30 11.21 -6.55
CA GLU A 22 -17.58 12.32 -5.91
C GLU A 22 -16.70 11.85 -4.74
N PHE A 23 -17.20 10.94 -3.91
CA PHE A 23 -16.46 10.36 -2.79
C PHE A 23 -15.20 9.61 -3.26
N LEU A 24 -15.34 8.74 -4.26
CA LEU A 24 -14.21 7.98 -4.83
C LEU A 24 -13.15 8.90 -5.45
N ARG A 25 -13.54 10.00 -6.10
CA ARG A 25 -12.61 10.97 -6.68
C ARG A 25 -11.77 11.73 -5.65
N ARG A 26 -12.23 11.80 -4.40
CA ARG A 26 -11.49 12.45 -3.30
C ARG A 26 -10.53 11.49 -2.60
N MET A 27 -10.58 10.19 -2.90
CA MET A 27 -9.63 9.23 -2.34
C MET A 27 -8.25 9.42 -2.95
N GLN A 28 -7.23 9.31 -2.10
CA GLN A 28 -5.84 9.28 -2.54
C GLN A 28 -5.50 7.90 -3.11
N ARG A 29 -4.55 7.87 -4.05
CA ARG A 29 -4.00 6.61 -4.55
C ARG A 29 -3.25 5.92 -3.40
N GLY A 30 -3.47 4.61 -3.25
CA GLY A 30 -2.65 3.80 -2.35
C GLY A 30 -1.19 3.82 -2.80
N GLN A 31 -0.27 3.98 -1.85
CA GLN A 31 1.17 3.93 -2.05
C GLN A 31 1.75 2.83 -1.18
N LEU A 32 2.77 2.13 -1.66
CA LEU A 32 3.45 1.15 -0.83
C LEU A 32 4.34 1.91 0.16
N ARG A 33 4.22 1.58 1.45
CA ARG A 33 4.99 2.17 2.54
C ARG A 33 5.60 1.06 3.37
N THR A 34 6.78 1.31 3.90
CA THR A 34 7.51 0.40 4.81
C THR A 34 7.13 0.61 6.27
N ALA A 35 6.53 1.76 6.59
CA ALA A 35 5.93 2.03 7.88
C ALA A 35 4.46 1.55 7.91
N ALA A 36 4.05 1.00 9.04
CA ALA A 36 2.67 0.59 9.26
C ALA A 36 1.75 1.82 9.39
N GLU A 37 0.74 1.90 8.53
CA GLU A 37 -0.24 2.97 8.51
C GLU A 37 -1.64 2.45 8.15
N ARG A 38 -2.66 3.22 8.55
CA ARG A 38 -4.07 2.88 8.34
C ARG A 38 -4.42 2.85 6.85
N HIS A 39 -5.00 1.75 6.40
CA HIS A 39 -5.51 1.64 5.05
C HIS A 39 -6.94 2.21 4.97
N HIS A 40 -7.06 3.52 4.76
CA HIS A 40 -8.35 4.24 4.76
C HIS A 40 -9.41 3.62 3.83
N GLY A 41 -9.03 3.15 2.65
CA GLY A 41 -9.97 2.53 1.70
C GLY A 41 -10.51 1.16 2.15
N LEU A 42 -9.82 0.47 3.07
CA LEU A 42 -10.22 -0.84 3.60
C LEU A 42 -10.75 -0.75 5.04
N GLY A 43 -10.53 0.38 5.73
CA GLY A 43 -10.97 0.58 7.10
C GLY A 43 -10.16 -0.19 8.16
N ILE A 44 -8.98 -0.71 7.82
CA ILE A 44 -8.11 -1.49 8.71
C ILE A 44 -6.82 -0.75 9.04
N ASP A 45 -6.25 -1.03 10.21
CA ASP A 45 -5.14 -0.24 10.77
C ASP A 45 -3.77 -0.57 10.16
N VAL A 46 -3.55 -1.81 9.73
CA VAL A 46 -2.31 -2.23 9.06
C VAL A 46 -2.66 -3.20 7.94
N TYR A 47 -2.07 -3.00 6.78
CA TYR A 47 -2.27 -3.86 5.62
C TYR A 47 -0.95 -4.08 4.86
N SER A 48 -0.71 -5.32 4.42
CA SER A 48 0.41 -5.66 3.54
C SER A 48 -0.01 -6.73 2.53
N GLN A 49 0.50 -6.63 1.30
CA GLN A 49 0.20 -7.57 0.23
C GLN A 49 1.18 -8.75 0.29
N VAL A 50 0.64 -9.97 0.34
CA VAL A 50 1.44 -11.21 0.39
C VAL A 50 0.89 -12.33 -0.50
N THR A 51 -0.27 -12.13 -1.14
CA THR A 51 -1.02 -13.21 -1.82
C THR A 51 -0.63 -13.42 -3.28
N SER A 52 0.31 -12.65 -3.83
CA SER A 52 0.69 -12.74 -5.25
C SER A 52 2.19 -12.55 -5.52
N PRO A 53 3.08 -13.30 -4.84
CA PRO A 53 4.54 -13.15 -4.96
C PRO A 53 5.09 -13.41 -6.37
N LEU A 54 4.37 -14.14 -7.22
CA LEU A 54 4.80 -14.43 -8.60
C LEU A 54 4.62 -13.25 -9.57
N ARG A 55 3.76 -12.27 -9.23
CA ARG A 55 3.41 -11.15 -10.12
C ARG A 55 3.55 -9.77 -9.48
N ARG A 56 3.82 -9.71 -8.17
CA ARG A 56 4.09 -8.47 -7.43
C ARG A 56 5.37 -8.63 -6.64
N TYR A 57 6.34 -7.76 -6.93
CA TYR A 57 7.65 -7.82 -6.29
C TYR A 57 7.57 -7.55 -4.78
N GLY A 58 6.68 -6.65 -4.33
CA GLY A 58 6.45 -6.40 -2.90
C GLY A 58 6.03 -7.66 -2.13
N ASP A 59 5.08 -8.44 -2.67
CA ASP A 59 4.67 -9.71 -2.07
C ASP A 59 5.84 -10.71 -1.98
N LEU A 60 6.74 -10.74 -2.98
CA LEU A 60 7.94 -11.59 -2.96
C LEU A 60 8.91 -11.18 -1.84
N VAL A 61 9.17 -9.88 -1.68
CA VAL A 61 10.03 -9.36 -0.60
C VAL A 61 9.45 -9.72 0.76
N ASN A 62 8.13 -9.56 0.95
CA ASN A 62 7.45 -9.97 2.17
C ASN A 62 7.61 -11.47 2.46
N HIS A 63 7.44 -12.33 1.45
CA HIS A 63 7.67 -13.76 1.59
C HIS A 63 9.10 -14.10 2.03
N GLN A 64 10.10 -13.42 1.46
CA GLN A 64 11.51 -13.63 1.82
C GLN A 64 11.80 -13.22 3.26
N GLN A 65 11.26 -12.07 3.70
CA GLN A 65 11.38 -11.59 5.08
C GLN A 65 10.71 -12.54 6.07
N LEU A 66 9.47 -12.98 5.79
CA LEU A 66 8.75 -13.93 6.64
C LEU A 66 9.49 -15.26 6.76
N ARG A 67 10.03 -15.78 5.66
CA ARG A 67 10.81 -17.01 5.67
C ARG A 67 12.12 -16.86 6.45
N ALA A 68 12.84 -15.76 6.25
CA ALA A 68 14.06 -15.50 7.02
C ALA A 68 13.77 -15.43 8.52
N TRP A 69 12.71 -14.73 8.92
CA TRP A 69 12.28 -14.64 10.30
C TRP A 69 11.90 -16.00 10.91
N LEU A 70 11.10 -16.80 10.20
CA LEU A 70 10.72 -18.15 10.64
C LEU A 70 11.93 -19.08 10.78
N ASP A 71 12.94 -18.92 9.92
CA ASP A 71 14.19 -19.70 9.95
C ASP A 71 15.21 -19.17 10.97
N GLY A 72 14.90 -18.09 11.71
CA GLY A 72 15.86 -17.43 12.61
C GLY A 72 17.05 -16.77 11.91
N ARG A 73 16.92 -16.49 10.61
CA ARG A 73 17.92 -15.81 9.79
C ARG A 73 17.72 -14.29 9.84
N PRO A 74 18.77 -13.49 9.60
CA PRO A 74 18.64 -12.04 9.56
C PRO A 74 17.65 -11.61 8.47
N THR A 75 16.74 -10.71 8.84
CA THR A 75 15.85 -10.02 7.92
C THR A 75 16.53 -8.76 7.38
N LEU A 76 16.09 -8.29 6.22
CA LEU A 76 16.50 -6.99 5.68
C LEU A 76 16.16 -5.86 6.65
N SER A 77 17.03 -4.85 6.71
CA SER A 77 16.77 -3.60 7.43
C SER A 77 15.65 -2.80 6.77
N GLN A 78 15.10 -1.82 7.49
CA GLN A 78 14.07 -0.95 6.96
C GLN A 78 14.55 -0.21 5.70
N GLU A 79 15.77 0.32 5.70
CA GLU A 79 16.35 1.04 4.56
C GLU A 79 16.51 0.13 3.33
N GLN A 80 16.89 -1.14 3.56
CA GLN A 80 17.00 -2.13 2.48
C GLN A 80 15.63 -2.43 1.87
N VAL A 81 14.60 -2.59 2.70
CA VAL A 81 13.22 -2.80 2.23
C VAL A 81 12.71 -1.57 1.47
N GLU A 82 12.97 -0.36 1.97
CA GLU A 82 12.59 0.90 1.32
C GLU A 82 13.18 1.03 -0.09
N ALA A 83 14.47 0.73 -0.24
CA ALA A 83 15.13 0.76 -1.55
C ALA A 83 14.53 -0.25 -2.55
N LEU A 84 14.20 -1.46 -2.09
CA LEU A 84 13.57 -2.49 -2.92
C LEU A 84 12.15 -2.13 -3.34
N VAL A 85 11.38 -1.57 -2.41
CA VAL A 85 9.98 -1.17 -2.62
C VAL A 85 9.90 0.03 -3.57
N ALA A 86 10.74 1.04 -3.40
CA ALA A 86 10.77 2.21 -4.28
C ALA A 86 10.97 1.81 -5.76
N GLY A 87 11.95 0.94 -6.04
CA GLY A 87 12.20 0.46 -7.40
C GLY A 87 11.09 -0.44 -7.96
N ALA A 88 10.25 -1.05 -7.12
CA ALA A 88 9.13 -1.87 -7.56
C ALA A 88 7.88 -1.04 -7.88
N ASP A 89 7.61 0.00 -7.09
CA ASP A 89 6.50 0.91 -7.30
C ASP A 89 6.65 1.70 -8.61
N GLU A 90 7.85 2.17 -8.93
CA GLU A 90 8.15 2.85 -10.20
C GLU A 90 7.79 1.98 -11.42
N ARG A 91 8.21 0.72 -11.41
CA ARG A 91 7.93 -0.23 -12.51
C ARG A 91 6.44 -0.55 -12.63
N THR A 92 5.76 -0.67 -11.49
CA THR A 92 4.31 -0.93 -11.47
C THR A 92 3.51 0.27 -11.97
N GLY A 93 3.94 1.49 -11.64
CA GLY A 93 3.35 2.73 -12.15
C GLY A 93 3.50 2.88 -13.66
N ALA A 94 4.69 2.55 -14.19
CA ALA A 94 4.94 2.56 -15.63
C ALA A 94 4.04 1.56 -16.38
N ALA A 95 3.90 0.33 -15.87
CA ALA A 95 3.05 -0.69 -16.48
C ALA A 95 1.57 -0.26 -16.56
N LYS A 96 1.03 0.38 -15.51
CA LYS A 96 -0.36 0.87 -15.48
C LYS A 96 -0.64 2.03 -16.42
N SER A 97 0.39 2.77 -16.86
CA SER A 97 0.23 3.89 -17.79
C SER A 97 0.23 3.45 -19.26
N ALA A 98 0.56 2.19 -19.52
CA ALA A 98 0.65 1.60 -20.86
C ALA A 98 -0.56 0.72 -21.24
N GLU A 99 -1.49 0.51 -20.30
CA GLU A 99 -2.79 -0.17 -20.49
C GLU A 99 -3.88 0.86 -20.83
#